data_AF-A0A6A8Q4X7-F1
#
_entry.id   AF-A0A6A8Q4X7-F1
#
_cell.length_a   1.000
_cell.length_b   1.000
_cell.length_c   1.000
_cell.angle_alpha   90.00
_cell.angle_beta   90.00
_cell.angle_gamma   90.00
#
_symmetry.space_group_name_H-M   'P 1'
#
loop_
_entity.id
_entity.type
_entity.pdbx_description
1 polymer ?
#
loop_
_entity_poly.entity_id
_entity_poly.type
_entity_poly.pdbx_seq_one_letter_code
_entity_poly.pdbx_strand_id
1 'polypeptide(L)'
;MILLDTHVWLWWLLEDGPLTDNERNTLDEHASKGEIAISSASIWEVEVLERKGKIELLPDLKSWIKVATQPEVCKVIPIDEEVILAQRKLSSNFPDDLADKLIVATALLNEYPLATKDEVLQNLGY
;
A
#
# COMPACT_ATOMS: atom_id res chain seq x y z
N MET A 1 -7.68 -4.55 10.66
CA MET A 1 -6.74 -4.60 9.51
C MET A 1 -6.79 -3.26 8.81
N ILE A 2 -5.65 -2.69 8.45
CA ILE A 2 -5.50 -1.47 7.64
C ILE A 2 -4.74 -1.85 6.38
N LEU A 3 -5.18 -1.38 5.22
CA LEU A 3 -4.41 -1.53 3.97
C LEU A 3 -3.54 -0.29 3.77
N LEU A 4 -2.24 -0.47 3.60
CA LEU A 4 -1.33 0.64 3.34
C LEU A 4 -1.24 0.90 1.84
N ASP A 5 -1.29 2.18 1.50
CA ASP A 5 -0.84 2.67 0.19
C ASP A 5 0.67 2.47 0.02
N THR A 6 1.15 2.44 -1.21
CA THR A 6 2.55 2.11 -1.51
C THR A 6 3.53 3.06 -0.85
N HIS A 7 3.29 4.37 -0.89
CA HIS A 7 4.17 5.34 -0.25
C HIS A 7 4.12 5.24 1.28
N VAL A 8 2.95 4.97 1.88
CA VAL A 8 2.86 4.79 3.35
C VAL A 8 3.64 3.55 3.76
N TRP A 9 3.53 2.45 3.01
CA TRP A 9 4.29 1.24 3.25
C TRP A 9 5.80 1.48 3.18
N LEU A 10 6.28 2.18 2.14
CA LEU A 10 7.68 2.55 2.00
C LEU A 10 8.15 3.47 3.15
N TRP A 11 7.41 4.54 3.46
CA TRP A 11 7.80 5.49 4.49
C TRP A 11 7.81 4.88 5.89
N TRP A 12 6.92 3.93 6.14
CA TRP A 12 6.88 3.19 7.39
C TRP A 12 8.13 2.31 7.53
N LEU A 13 8.42 1.46 6.54
CA LEU A 13 9.54 0.50 6.61
C LEU A 13 10.94 1.11 6.44
N LEU A 14 11.06 2.20 5.70
CA LEU A 14 12.34 2.87 5.46
C LEU A 14 12.64 3.99 6.46
N GLU A 15 11.68 4.30 7.34
CA GLU A 15 11.75 5.44 8.27
C GLU A 15 12.00 6.79 7.56
N ASP A 16 11.70 6.88 6.26
CA ASP A 16 11.95 8.04 5.42
C ASP A 16 10.65 8.52 4.79
N GLY A 17 10.22 9.74 5.11
CA GLY A 17 9.00 10.34 4.58
C GLY A 17 8.13 11.03 5.64
N PRO A 18 7.03 11.68 5.21
CA PRO A 18 6.24 12.61 6.02
C PRO A 18 5.21 11.93 6.95
N LEU A 19 5.53 10.76 7.49
CA LEU A 19 4.73 10.14 8.56
C LEU A 19 5.07 10.80 9.89
N THR A 20 4.05 11.30 10.58
CA THR A 20 4.19 11.83 11.94
C THR A 20 4.46 10.70 12.93
N ASP A 21 5.03 11.03 14.10
CA ASP A 21 5.27 10.05 15.17
C ASP A 21 3.99 9.31 15.58
N ASN A 22 2.85 10.02 15.60
CA ASN A 22 1.56 9.40 15.94
C ASN A 22 1.11 8.40 14.87
N GLU A 23 1.30 8.72 13.59
CA GLU A 23 0.98 7.80 12.49
C GLU A 23 1.89 6.56 12.54
N ARG A 24 3.19 6.75 12.77
CA ARG A 24 4.14 5.63 12.94
C ARG A 24 3.75 4.73 14.11
N ASN A 25 3.51 5.30 15.29
CA ASN A 25 3.05 4.55 16.46
C ASN A 25 1.76 3.77 16.18
N THR A 26 0.81 4.38 15.47
CA THR A 26 -0.44 3.71 15.08
C THR A 26 -0.17 2.51 14.15
N LEU A 27 0.70 2.68 13.15
CA LEU A 27 1.09 1.58 12.25
C LEU A 27 1.82 0.47 13.00
N ASP A 28 2.73 0.80 13.92
CA ASP A 28 3.46 -0.16 14.74
C ASP A 28 2.52 -0.96 15.66
N GLU A 29 1.53 -0.29 16.26
CA GLU A 29 0.50 -0.95 17.07
C GLU A 29 -0.34 -1.94 16.24
N HIS A 30 -0.74 -1.58 15.03
CA HIS A 30 -1.46 -2.49 14.13
C HIS A 30 -0.56 -3.63 13.64
N ALA A 31 0.71 -3.35 13.33
CA ALA A 31 1.68 -4.36 12.91
C ALA A 31 1.88 -5.42 14.02
N SER A 32 2.00 -4.98 15.29
CA SER A 32 2.14 -5.89 16.44
C SER A 32 0.96 -6.85 16.62
N LYS A 33 -0.20 -6.53 16.05
CA LYS A 33 -1.43 -7.33 16.07
C LYS A 33 -1.63 -8.15 14.79
N GLY A 34 -0.72 -8.05 13.81
CA GLY A 34 -0.88 -8.65 12.49
C GLY A 34 -2.00 -8.00 11.67
N GLU A 35 -2.26 -6.71 11.91
CA GLU A 35 -3.37 -5.96 11.30
C GLU A 35 -2.94 -5.00 10.18
N ILE A 36 -1.75 -5.21 9.60
CA ILE A 36 -1.28 -4.47 8.42
C ILE A 36 -1.42 -5.34 7.18
N ALA A 37 -1.97 -4.77 6.11
CA ALA A 37 -2.06 -5.37 4.80
C ALA A 37 -1.51 -4.43 3.71
N ILE A 38 -1.08 -4.99 2.59
CA ILE A 38 -0.76 -4.25 1.36
C ILE A 38 -1.42 -4.96 0.17
N SER A 39 -1.67 -4.23 -0.92
CA SER A 39 -2.01 -4.87 -2.19
C SER A 39 -0.76 -5.37 -2.91
N SER A 40 -0.86 -6.47 -3.67
CA SER A 40 0.24 -6.86 -4.56
C SER A 40 0.50 -5.81 -5.66
N ALA A 41 -0.43 -4.87 -5.92
CA ALA A 41 -0.18 -3.69 -6.76
C ALA A 41 0.96 -2.83 -6.20
N SER A 42 1.05 -2.69 -4.87
CA SER A 42 2.12 -1.92 -4.24
C SER A 42 3.50 -2.54 -4.47
N ILE A 43 3.59 -3.88 -4.50
CA ILE A 43 4.83 -4.58 -4.86
C ILE A 43 5.24 -4.26 -6.30
N TRP A 44 4.27 -4.27 -7.22
CA TRP A 44 4.51 -3.90 -8.61
C TRP A 44 4.95 -2.44 -8.74
N GLU A 45 4.32 -1.52 -8.01
CA GLU A 45 4.69 -0.11 -8.01
C GLU A 45 6.11 0.12 -7.46
N VAL A 46 6.48 -0.55 -6.36
CA VAL A 46 7.85 -0.51 -5.83
C VAL A 46 8.87 -1.00 -6.87
N GLU A 47 8.60 -2.09 -7.58
CA GLU A 47 9.45 -2.55 -8.69
C GLU A 47 9.59 -1.47 -9.77
N VAL A 48 8.49 -0.84 -10.17
CA VAL A 48 8.49 0.20 -11.20
C VAL A 48 9.29 1.42 -10.75
N LEU A 49 9.18 1.82 -9.48
CA LEU A 49 9.93 2.93 -8.90
C LEU A 49 11.43 2.64 -8.86
N GLU A 50 11.83 1.44 -8.41
CA GLU A 50 13.24 1.02 -8.35
C GLU A 50 13.84 0.89 -9.75
N ARG A 51 13.14 0.25 -10.70
CA ARG A 51 13.59 0.12 -12.09
C ARG A 51 13.75 1.46 -12.80
N LYS A 52 12.95 2.48 -12.40
CA LYS A 52 13.07 3.86 -12.91
C LYS A 52 14.14 4.68 -12.17
N GLY A 53 14.84 4.10 -11.19
CA GLY A 53 15.85 4.78 -10.37
C GLY A 53 15.26 5.88 -9.48
N LYS A 54 13.97 5.78 -9.11
CA LYS A 54 13.30 6.74 -8.22
C LYS A 54 13.54 6.44 -6.76
N ILE A 55 13.77 5.18 -6.44
CA ILE A 55 14.16 4.69 -5.12
C ILE A 55 15.30 3.68 -5.29
N GLU A 56 16.05 3.46 -4.23
CA GLU A 56 17.07 2.41 -4.14
C GLU A 56 16.81 1.63 -2.85
N LEU A 57 16.67 0.31 -2.97
CA LEU A 57 16.34 -0.57 -1.84
C LEU A 57 17.51 -1.50 -1.55
N LEU A 58 17.96 -1.50 -0.30
CA LEU A 58 19.10 -2.30 0.15
C LEU A 58 18.64 -3.61 0.81
N PRO A 59 19.41 -4.71 0.65
CA PRO A 59 20.62 -4.83 -0.18
C PRO A 59 20.34 -4.96 -1.69
N ASP A 60 19.13 -5.36 -2.06
CA ASP A 60 18.61 -5.38 -3.42
C ASP A 60 17.06 -5.48 -3.37
N LEU A 61 16.37 -5.11 -4.45
CA LEU A 61 14.90 -5.13 -4.52
C LEU A 61 14.30 -6.48 -4.11
N LYS A 62 14.84 -7.60 -4.59
CA LYS A 62 14.26 -8.92 -4.35
C LYS A 62 14.39 -9.32 -2.88
N SER A 63 15.57 -9.11 -2.30
CA SER A 63 15.83 -9.38 -0.88
C SER A 63 14.99 -8.47 0.02
N TRP A 64 14.87 -7.20 -0.35
CA TRP A 64 14.05 -6.23 0.38
C TRP A 64 12.57 -6.63 0.36
N ILE A 65 11.99 -6.90 -0.82
CA ILE A 65 10.58 -7.33 -0.95
C ILE A 65 10.32 -8.59 -0.13
N LYS A 66 11.25 -9.57 -0.16
CA LYS A 66 11.10 -10.81 0.61
C LYS A 66 10.97 -10.57 2.12
N VAL A 67 11.69 -9.59 2.67
CA VAL A 67 11.61 -9.24 4.10
C VAL A 67 10.38 -8.38 4.37
N ALA A 68 10.16 -7.35 3.54
CA ALA A 68 9.06 -6.39 3.69
C ALA A 68 7.66 -7.00 3.54
N THR A 69 7.56 -8.21 2.97
CA THR A 69 6.30 -8.96 2.76
C THR A 69 6.22 -10.23 3.61
N GLN A 70 7.08 -10.37 4.61
CA GLN A 70 6.96 -11.47 5.58
C GLN A 70 5.62 -11.39 6.32
N PRO A 71 4.98 -12.53 6.65
CA PRO A 71 3.71 -12.55 7.37
C PRO A 71 3.74 -11.81 8.71
N GLU A 72 4.91 -11.70 9.33
CA GLU A 72 5.16 -10.94 10.56
C GLU A 72 5.15 -9.41 10.35
N VAL A 73 5.35 -8.95 9.11
CA VAL A 73 5.37 -7.52 8.75
C VAL A 73 4.00 -7.08 8.21
N CYS A 74 3.48 -7.78 7.20
CA CYS A 74 2.19 -7.47 6.61
C CYS A 74 1.56 -8.66 5.87
N LYS A 75 0.25 -8.59 5.67
CA LYS A 75 -0.49 -9.49 4.80
C LYS A 75 -0.51 -8.92 3.37
N VAL A 76 0.06 -9.64 2.42
CA VAL A 76 -0.07 -9.31 0.99
C VAL A 76 -1.40 -9.82 0.46
N ILE A 77 -2.24 -8.92 -0.04
CA ILE A 77 -3.50 -9.26 -0.70
C ILE A 77 -3.25 -9.34 -2.21
N PRO A 78 -3.47 -10.51 -2.85
CA PRO A 78 -3.26 -10.67 -4.28
C PRO A 78 -4.31 -9.89 -5.08
N ILE A 79 -3.91 -9.39 -6.24
CA ILE A 79 -4.85 -8.91 -7.27
C ILE A 79 -5.39 -10.13 -8.02
N ASP A 80 -6.66 -10.42 -7.80
CA ASP A 80 -7.42 -11.45 -8.50
C ASP A 80 -8.55 -10.85 -9.34
N GLU A 81 -9.41 -11.71 -9.92
CA GLU A 81 -10.56 -11.28 -10.71
C GLU A 81 -11.51 -10.37 -9.92
N GLU A 82 -11.72 -10.64 -8.62
CA GLU A 82 -12.64 -9.87 -7.80
C GLU A 82 -12.11 -8.44 -7.57
N VAL A 83 -10.81 -8.30 -7.30
CA VAL A 83 -10.15 -6.99 -7.19
C VAL A 83 -10.26 -6.22 -8.52
N ILE A 84 -10.02 -6.89 -9.65
CA ILE A 84 -10.11 -6.26 -10.97
C ILE A 84 -11.53 -5.74 -11.23
N LEU A 85 -12.55 -6.54 -10.92
CA LEU A 85 -13.96 -6.16 -11.11
C LEU A 85 -14.42 -5.08 -10.11
N ALA A 86 -13.87 -5.09 -8.88
CA ALA A 86 -14.20 -4.11 -7.85
C ALA A 86 -13.84 -2.67 -8.22
N GLN A 87 -12.93 -2.45 -9.18
CA GLN A 87 -12.67 -1.12 -9.74
C GLN A 87 -13.93 -0.42 -10.29
N ARG A 88 -14.96 -1.17 -10.69
CA ARG A 88 -16.25 -0.60 -11.11
C ARG A 88 -17.03 0.08 -9.99
N LYS A 89 -16.65 -0.14 -8.72
CA LYS A 89 -17.21 0.53 -7.54
C LYS A 89 -16.55 1.88 -7.28
N LEU A 90 -15.43 2.18 -7.93
CA LEU A 90 -14.75 3.47 -7.80
C LEU A 90 -15.59 4.58 -8.42
N SER A 91 -15.42 5.79 -7.90
CA SER A 91 -16.14 6.96 -8.39
C SER A 91 -15.79 7.25 -9.86
N SER A 92 -16.71 7.88 -10.59
CA SER A 92 -16.48 8.23 -12.00
C SER A 92 -15.36 9.26 -12.22
N ASN A 93 -14.97 9.97 -11.16
CA ASN A 93 -13.90 10.96 -11.14
C ASN A 93 -12.60 10.42 -10.52
N PHE A 94 -12.48 9.10 -10.31
CA PHE A 94 -11.27 8.48 -9.79
C PHE A 94 -10.09 8.70 -10.75
N PRO A 95 -8.87 9.00 -10.26
CA PRO A 95 -7.68 9.20 -11.10
C PRO A 95 -7.41 8.04 -12.06
N ASP A 96 -6.80 8.32 -13.21
CA ASP A 96 -6.45 7.28 -14.18
C ASP A 96 -5.06 6.66 -13.92
N ASP A 97 -4.79 6.32 -12.65
CA ASP A 97 -3.63 5.52 -12.25
C ASP A 97 -4.05 4.08 -11.96
N LEU A 98 -3.30 3.12 -12.51
CA LEU A 98 -3.63 1.69 -12.39
C LEU A 98 -3.30 1.14 -10.99
N ALA A 99 -2.19 1.56 -10.38
CA ALA A 99 -1.82 1.11 -9.04
C ALA A 99 -2.87 1.61 -8.03
N ASP A 100 -3.20 2.90 -8.07
CA ASP A 100 -4.18 3.51 -7.17
C ASP A 100 -5.54 2.79 -7.28
N LYS A 101 -6.01 2.56 -8.51
CA LYS A 101 -7.28 1.84 -8.74
C LYS A 101 -7.27 0.45 -8.11
N LEU A 102 -6.17 -0.29 -8.26
CA LEU A 102 -6.05 -1.65 -7.74
C LEU A 102 -5.90 -1.65 -6.22
N ILE A 103 -5.13 -0.72 -5.65
CA ILE A 103 -4.95 -0.56 -4.19
C ILE A 103 -6.29 -0.22 -3.54
N VAL A 104 -6.99 0.81 -4.03
CA VAL A 104 -8.29 1.21 -3.49
C VAL A 104 -9.33 0.11 -3.68
N ALA A 105 -9.39 -0.53 -4.86
CA ALA A 105 -10.31 -1.65 -5.07
C ALA A 105 -10.02 -2.83 -4.12
N THR A 106 -8.74 -3.10 -3.83
CA THR A 106 -8.32 -4.12 -2.85
C THR A 106 -8.83 -3.76 -1.45
N ALA A 107 -8.65 -2.51 -1.02
CA ALA A 107 -9.13 -2.02 0.28
C ALA A 107 -10.65 -2.13 0.41
N LEU A 108 -11.39 -1.65 -0.62
CA LEU A 108 -12.85 -1.68 -0.66
C LEU A 108 -13.42 -3.10 -0.62
N LEU A 109 -12.83 -4.04 -1.37
CA LEU A 109 -13.30 -5.41 -1.43
C LEU A 109 -13.11 -6.14 -0.09
N ASN A 110 -12.03 -5.82 0.63
CA ASN A 110 -11.70 -6.44 1.92
C ASN A 110 -12.30 -5.68 3.12
N GLU A 111 -13.00 -4.56 2.89
CA GLU A 111 -13.53 -3.67 3.93
C GLU A 111 -12.42 -3.14 4.88
N TYR A 112 -11.23 -2.89 4.34
CA TYR A 112 -10.11 -2.34 5.10
C TYR A 112 -10.03 -0.83 4.90
N PRO A 113 -9.88 -0.02 5.97
CA PRO A 113 -9.51 1.39 5.80
C PRO A 113 -8.16 1.48 5.08
N LEU A 114 -8.04 2.47 4.19
CA LEU A 114 -6.81 2.75 3.45
C LEU A 114 -5.99 3.79 4.22
N ALA A 115 -4.73 3.49 4.49
CA ALA A 115 -3.77 4.47 4.97
C ALA A 115 -3.05 5.08 3.75
N THR A 116 -3.46 6.29 3.38
CA THR A 116 -2.84 7.07 2.31
C THR A 116 -2.60 8.52 2.74
N LYS A 117 -1.73 9.19 2.01
CA LYS A 117 -1.37 10.62 2.10
C LYS A 117 -1.56 11.30 0.74
N ASP A 118 -2.14 10.59 -0.23
CA ASP A 118 -2.58 11.19 -1.48
C ASP A 118 -3.84 12.03 -1.21
N GLU A 119 -3.72 13.34 -1.41
CA GLU A 119 -4.82 14.27 -1.15
C GLU A 119 -6.02 14.03 -2.08
N VAL A 120 -5.80 13.54 -3.30
CA VAL A 120 -6.89 13.26 -4.25
C VAL A 120 -7.70 12.07 -3.74
N LEU A 121 -7.05 10.99 -3.31
CA LEU A 121 -7.74 9.82 -2.75
C LEU A 121 -8.49 10.17 -1.45
N GLN A 122 -7.86 10.93 -0.55
CA GLN A 122 -8.50 11.39 0.68
C GLN A 122 -9.73 12.26 0.41
N ASN A 123 -9.65 13.17 -0.57
CA ASN A 123 -10.78 14.02 -0.96
C ASN A 123 -11.94 13.22 -1.60
N LEU A 124 -11.65 12.05 -2.17
CA LEU A 124 -12.67 11.11 -2.66
C LEU A 124 -13.27 10.26 -1.54
N GLY A 125 -12.73 10.34 -0.32
CA GLY A 125 -13.22 9.63 0.86
C GLY A 125 -12.63 8.22 1.02
N TYR A 126 -11.46 7.96 0.43
CA TYR A 126 -10.70 6.72 0.60
C TYR A 126 -9.63 6.87 1.68
#